data_AF-A0A089X1Z4-F1
#
_entry.id   AF-A0A089X1Z4-F1
#
_cell.length_a   1.000
_cell.length_b   1.000
_cell.length_c   1.000
_cell.angle_alpha   90.00
_cell.angle_beta   90.00
_cell.angle_gamma   90.00
#
_symmetry.space_group_name_H-M   'P 1'
#
loop_
_entity.id
_entity.type
_entity.pdbx_description
1 polymer ?
#
loop_
_entity_poly.entity_id
_entity_poly.type
_entity_poly.pdbx_seq_one_letter_code
_entity_poly.pdbx_strand_id
1 'polypeptide(L)'
;MVDSALHQAKPRKFKHHGDSDGKLACNGLIGTPPATLDEITLQGDKGKTNFYGVSLVDGYIVPVSITPSKNINSKCNIEGCLKDVKSLCPNELQSLESVKKKEEEEAKKKEVQLKAVKADGKSAEEVKDNGAIY
;
A
#
# COMPACT_ATOMS: atom_id res chain seq x y z
N MET A 1 -28.36 35.74 10.20
CA MET A 1 -26.90 35.88 10.24
C MET A 1 -26.37 34.75 11.11
N VAL A 2 -25.96 33.65 10.48
CA VAL A 2 -25.19 32.60 11.17
C VAL A 2 -23.84 32.59 10.48
N ASP A 3 -22.81 32.88 11.25
CA ASP A 3 -21.43 33.05 10.78
C ASP A 3 -20.92 31.78 10.09
N SER A 4 -20.69 31.88 8.78
CA SER A 4 -20.08 30.82 7.97
C SER A 4 -18.54 30.89 7.99
N ALA A 5 -17.95 31.48 9.02
CA ALA A 5 -16.54 31.88 9.06
C ALA A 5 -15.62 30.92 9.86
N LEU A 6 -15.97 29.63 9.97
CA LEU A 6 -15.12 28.66 10.68
C LEU A 6 -15.05 27.30 9.99
N HIS A 7 -14.58 27.23 8.74
CA HIS A 7 -14.10 26.02 8.03
C HIS A 7 -13.52 26.55 6.70
N GLN A 8 -12.22 26.59 6.39
CA GLN A 8 -11.14 25.63 6.63
C GLN A 8 -9.79 26.35 6.44
N ALA A 9 -8.84 26.08 7.33
CA ALA A 9 -7.43 26.36 7.09
C ALA A 9 -7.00 25.80 5.72
N LYS A 10 -6.10 26.51 5.00
CA LYS A 10 -5.45 25.98 3.78
C LYS A 10 -5.06 24.53 4.03
N PRO A 11 -5.61 23.53 3.30
CA PRO A 11 -5.22 22.15 3.53
C PRO A 11 -3.74 22.05 3.16
N ARG A 12 -2.91 21.71 4.15
CA ARG A 12 -1.58 21.15 3.85
C ARG A 12 -1.87 19.91 3.02
N LYS A 13 -1.65 19.97 1.70
CA LYS A 13 -1.91 18.85 0.79
C LYS A 13 -0.89 17.76 1.07
N PHE A 14 -1.15 16.96 2.10
CA PHE A 14 -0.49 15.67 2.27
C PHE A 14 -1.13 14.74 1.25
N LYS A 15 -0.41 14.49 0.16
CA LYS A 15 -0.88 13.61 -0.91
C LYS A 15 -0.61 12.18 -0.49
N HIS A 16 -1.63 11.51 0.04
CA HIS A 16 -1.58 10.10 0.37
C HIS A 16 -1.90 9.26 -0.88
N HIS A 17 -1.57 7.97 -0.84
CA HIS A 17 -1.89 7.06 -1.95
C HIS A 17 -3.40 7.01 -2.20
N GLY A 18 -3.82 7.09 -3.47
CA GLY A 18 -5.24 7.13 -3.84
C GLY A 18 -5.96 8.46 -3.59
N ASP A 19 -5.25 9.53 -3.19
CA ASP A 19 -5.86 10.84 -2.92
C ASP A 19 -6.50 11.48 -4.17
N SER A 20 -7.67 12.10 -3.98
CA SER A 20 -8.46 12.79 -4.99
C SER A 20 -8.49 14.31 -4.72
N ASP A 21 -7.31 14.94 -4.74
CA ASP A 21 -7.08 16.37 -4.52
C ASP A 21 -7.45 16.87 -3.11
N GLY A 22 -7.29 16.01 -2.09
CA GLY A 22 -7.61 16.31 -0.70
C GLY A 22 -9.11 16.44 -0.41
N LYS A 23 -9.96 15.93 -1.30
CA LYS A 23 -11.42 15.98 -1.18
C LYS A 23 -11.96 14.63 -0.71
N LEU A 24 -12.97 14.68 0.17
CA LEU A 24 -13.70 13.48 0.57
C LEU A 24 -14.55 12.92 -0.58
N ALA A 25 -15.22 13.80 -1.34
CA ALA A 25 -15.95 13.44 -2.54
C ALA A 25 -15.08 13.72 -3.78
N CYS A 26 -14.79 12.67 -4.57
CA CYS A 26 -13.84 12.77 -5.67
C CYS A 26 -14.37 13.57 -6.88
N ASN A 27 -15.70 13.70 -7.04
CA ASN A 27 -16.34 14.50 -8.09
C ASN A 27 -15.81 14.21 -9.52
N GLY A 28 -15.65 12.92 -9.85
CA GLY A 28 -15.14 12.49 -11.16
C GLY A 28 -13.61 12.49 -11.28
N LEU A 29 -12.88 12.89 -10.24
CA LEU A 29 -11.43 12.64 -10.15
C LEU A 29 -11.17 11.18 -9.83
N ILE A 30 -10.09 10.67 -10.40
CA ILE A 30 -9.46 9.38 -10.08
C ILE A 30 -8.42 9.61 -8.98
N GLY A 31 -8.26 8.62 -8.10
CA GLY A 31 -7.22 8.63 -7.07
C GLY A 31 -5.82 8.68 -7.69
N THR A 32 -4.93 9.48 -7.10
CA THR A 32 -3.55 9.58 -7.61
C THR A 32 -2.80 8.26 -7.37
N PRO A 33 -2.08 7.73 -8.38
CA PRO A 33 -1.21 6.57 -8.22
C PRO A 33 -0.16 6.73 -7.10
N PRO A 34 0.20 5.66 -6.38
CA PRO A 34 -0.33 4.31 -6.54
C PRO A 34 -1.79 4.18 -6.10
N ALA A 35 -2.60 3.43 -6.86
CA ALA A 35 -4.03 3.18 -6.62
C ALA A 35 -4.42 1.79 -7.17
N THR A 36 -5.03 0.97 -6.31
CA THR A 36 -5.71 -0.26 -6.75
C THR A 36 -7.06 0.13 -7.33
N LEU A 37 -7.40 -0.30 -8.55
CA LEU A 37 -8.67 0.04 -9.20
C LEU A 37 -9.60 -1.18 -9.30
N ASP A 38 -10.86 -1.00 -8.93
CA ASP A 38 -11.97 -1.88 -9.31
C ASP A 38 -12.70 -1.32 -10.53
N GLU A 39 -12.60 -2.02 -11.65
CA GLU A 39 -13.15 -1.56 -12.92
C GLU A 39 -14.41 -2.34 -13.23
N ILE A 40 -15.52 -1.65 -13.43
CA ILE A 40 -16.82 -2.26 -13.74
C ILE A 40 -17.38 -1.64 -15.01
N THR A 41 -17.67 -2.49 -15.99
CA THR A 41 -18.37 -2.14 -17.22
C THR A 41 -19.76 -2.77 -17.21
N LEU A 42 -20.78 -1.91 -17.04
CA LEU A 42 -22.18 -2.32 -17.08
C LEU A 42 -22.74 -2.12 -18.49
N GLN A 43 -23.29 -3.19 -19.06
CA GLN A 43 -24.03 -3.11 -20.31
C GLN A 43 -25.47 -2.68 -20.01
N GLY A 44 -25.95 -1.65 -20.71
CA GLY A 44 -27.29 -1.08 -20.49
C GLY A 44 -28.45 -1.94 -20.99
N ASP A 45 -28.18 -2.88 -21.92
CA ASP A 45 -29.21 -3.71 -22.51
C ASP A 45 -29.48 -4.97 -21.68
N LYS A 46 -30.77 -5.30 -21.50
CA LYS A 46 -31.18 -6.53 -20.82
C LYS A 46 -30.61 -7.75 -21.55
N GLY A 47 -29.94 -8.62 -20.79
CA GLY A 47 -29.37 -9.88 -21.30
C GLY A 47 -27.94 -9.79 -21.81
N LYS A 48 -27.31 -8.59 -21.83
CA LYS A 48 -25.88 -8.47 -22.08
C LYS A 48 -25.06 -8.73 -20.82
N THR A 49 -23.88 -9.33 -21.01
CA THR A 49 -22.94 -9.65 -19.93
C THR A 49 -22.22 -8.39 -19.46
N ASN A 50 -22.21 -8.17 -18.15
CA ASN A 50 -21.38 -7.15 -17.52
C ASN A 50 -19.96 -7.69 -17.29
N PHE A 51 -18.97 -6.80 -17.30
CA PHE A 51 -17.58 -7.15 -17.06
C PHE A 51 -17.07 -6.39 -15.84
N TYR A 52 -16.23 -7.03 -15.04
CA TYR A 52 -15.56 -6.39 -13.93
C TYR A 52 -14.20 -7.05 -13.68
N GLY A 53 -13.28 -6.29 -13.13
CA GLY A 53 -11.92 -6.72 -12.83
C GLY A 53 -11.26 -5.85 -11.78
N VAL A 54 -10.10 -6.30 -11.30
CA VAL A 54 -9.20 -5.51 -10.44
C VAL A 54 -7.95 -5.22 -11.24
N SER A 55 -7.59 -3.94 -11.34
CA SER A 55 -6.42 -3.47 -12.06
C SER A 55 -5.37 -2.92 -11.10
N LEU A 56 -4.12 -3.36 -11.31
CA LEU A 56 -2.93 -2.87 -10.62
C LEU A 56 -2.05 -2.02 -11.56
N VAL A 57 -2.58 -1.61 -12.71
CA VAL A 57 -1.87 -0.77 -13.68
C VAL A 57 -1.39 0.53 -13.01
N ASP A 58 -2.22 1.09 -12.13
CA ASP A 58 -1.90 2.28 -11.34
C ASP A 58 -1.26 1.95 -9.99
N GLY A 59 -0.80 0.71 -9.76
CA GLY A 59 -0.14 0.29 -8.53
C GLY A 59 -1.04 -0.41 -7.52
N TYR A 60 -0.47 -0.79 -6.38
CA TYR A 60 -1.16 -1.56 -5.34
C TYR A 60 -1.05 -0.87 -3.98
N ILE A 61 -2.20 -0.60 -3.35
CA ILE A 61 -2.25 0.04 -2.03
C ILE A 61 -3.05 -0.77 -1.01
N VAL A 62 -4.16 -1.35 -1.46
CA VAL A 62 -5.08 -2.17 -0.67
C VAL A 62 -5.55 -3.38 -1.50
N PRO A 63 -5.84 -4.52 -0.86
CA PRO A 63 -6.50 -5.64 -1.53
C PRO A 63 -7.96 -5.29 -1.81
N VAL A 64 -8.46 -5.77 -2.96
CA VAL A 64 -9.86 -5.60 -3.38
C VAL A 64 -10.43 -6.96 -3.76
N SER A 65 -11.67 -7.21 -3.34
CA SER A 65 -12.48 -8.36 -3.76
C SER A 65 -13.81 -7.88 -4.33
N ILE A 66 -14.36 -8.63 -5.29
CA ILE A 66 -15.64 -8.32 -5.93
C ILE A 66 -16.52 -9.56 -5.83
N THR A 67 -17.68 -9.41 -5.20
CA THR A 67 -18.69 -10.48 -5.04
C THR A 67 -20.05 -9.94 -5.47
N PRO A 68 -20.59 -10.38 -6.62
CA PRO A 68 -21.93 -10.01 -7.05
C PRO A 68 -22.99 -10.47 -6.04
N SER A 69 -23.88 -9.56 -5.63
CA SER A 69 -24.90 -9.84 -4.60
C SER A 69 -25.86 -10.97 -4.98
N LYS A 70 -26.24 -11.03 -6.27
CA LYS A 70 -26.97 -12.15 -6.86
C LYS A 70 -25.94 -13.13 -7.39
N ASN A 71 -25.36 -13.91 -6.49
CA ASN A 71 -24.36 -14.93 -6.78
C ASN A 71 -24.99 -16.09 -7.56
N ILE A 72 -25.32 -15.84 -8.83
CA ILE A 72 -25.92 -16.83 -9.75
C ILE A 72 -24.86 -17.86 -10.17
N ASN A 73 -23.57 -17.51 -10.05
CA ASN A 73 -22.46 -18.37 -10.44
C ASN A 73 -21.23 -18.06 -9.56
N SER A 74 -20.72 -19.07 -8.85
CA SER A 74 -19.53 -18.94 -8.00
C SER A 74 -18.26 -18.55 -8.77
N LYS A 75 -18.25 -18.74 -10.10
CA LYS A 75 -17.16 -18.32 -10.99
C LYS A 75 -17.10 -16.80 -11.20
N CYS A 76 -18.11 -16.07 -10.73
CA CYS A 76 -18.20 -14.62 -10.84
C CYS A 76 -17.61 -13.91 -9.60
N ASN A 77 -16.80 -14.58 -8.79
CA ASN A 77 -16.16 -13.96 -7.63
C ASN A 77 -14.69 -13.64 -7.92
N ILE A 78 -14.27 -12.44 -7.53
CA ILE A 78 -12.86 -12.08 -7.41
C ILE A 78 -12.58 -12.05 -5.90
N GLU A 79 -11.91 -13.07 -5.37
CA GLU A 79 -11.68 -13.25 -3.93
C GLU A 79 -10.66 -12.25 -3.35
N GLY A 80 -9.98 -11.50 -4.21
CA GLY A 80 -8.90 -10.59 -3.85
C GLY A 80 -7.57 -11.31 -3.61
N CYS A 81 -6.48 -10.55 -3.65
CA CYS A 81 -5.14 -11.11 -3.43
C CYS A 81 -4.87 -11.22 -1.93
N LEU A 82 -4.80 -12.45 -1.40
CA LEU A 82 -4.45 -12.71 0.00
C LEU A 82 -2.93 -12.64 0.26
N LYS A 83 -2.11 -12.62 -0.79
CA LYS A 83 -0.65 -12.50 -0.68
C LYS A 83 -0.27 -11.03 -0.50
N ASP A 84 0.76 -10.78 0.29
CA ASP A 84 1.31 -9.44 0.42
C ASP A 84 2.04 -9.04 -0.87
N VAL A 85 1.33 -8.33 -1.75
CA VAL A 85 1.90 -7.81 -3.00
C VAL A 85 3.05 -6.83 -2.73
N LYS A 86 3.07 -6.16 -1.58
CA LYS A 86 4.16 -5.22 -1.22
C LYS A 86 5.48 -5.96 -1.00
N SER A 87 5.44 -7.21 -0.56
CA SER A 87 6.63 -8.05 -0.40
C SER A 87 7.28 -8.45 -1.73
N LEU A 88 6.50 -8.43 -2.83
CA LEU A 88 6.95 -8.77 -4.18
C LEU A 88 7.30 -7.52 -5.00
N CYS A 89 7.07 -6.32 -4.45
CA CYS A 89 7.28 -5.06 -5.15
C CYS A 89 8.79 -4.81 -5.35
N PRO A 90 9.28 -4.72 -6.60
CA PRO A 90 10.67 -4.38 -6.89
C PRO A 90 11.06 -3.08 -6.20
N ASN A 91 12.32 -2.95 -5.78
CA ASN A 91 12.77 -1.81 -4.98
C ASN A 91 12.57 -0.47 -5.71
N GLU A 92 12.65 -0.47 -7.04
CA GLU A 92 12.47 0.70 -7.90
C GLU A 92 11.02 1.22 -7.91
N LEU A 93 10.05 0.38 -7.52
CA LEU A 93 8.61 0.68 -7.56
C LEU A 93 7.99 0.87 -6.16
N GLN A 94 8.77 0.73 -5.10
CA GLN A 94 8.29 0.94 -3.73
C GLN A 94 8.09 2.44 -3.46
N SER A 95 7.03 2.80 -2.74
CA SER A 95 6.81 4.21 -2.40
C SER A 95 7.85 4.66 -1.38
N LEU A 96 8.27 5.93 -1.48
CA LEU A 96 9.29 6.52 -0.60
C LEU A 96 8.91 6.44 0.88
N GLU A 97 7.60 6.47 1.19
CA GLU A 97 7.12 6.24 2.56
C GLU A 97 7.41 4.82 3.05
N SER A 98 7.21 3.81 2.20
CA SER A 98 7.57 2.43 2.53
C SER A 98 9.08 2.23 2.65
N VAL A 99 9.89 2.89 1.81
CA VAL A 99 11.36 2.80 1.90
C VAL A 99 11.86 3.41 3.21
N LYS A 100 11.39 4.61 3.59
CA LYS A 100 11.75 5.25 4.85
C LYS A 100 11.38 4.41 6.08
N LYS A 101 10.21 3.77 6.06
CA LYS A 101 9.80 2.85 7.14
C LYS A 101 10.72 1.64 7.24
N LYS A 102 11.13 1.06 6.11
CA LYS A 102 12.09 -0.07 6.08
C LYS A 102 13.46 0.34 6.62
N GLU A 103 13.96 1.51 6.24
CA GLU A 103 15.23 2.04 6.75
C GLU A 103 15.18 2.29 8.26
N GLU A 104 14.08 2.86 8.76
CA GLU A 104 13.88 3.08 10.20
C GLU A 104 13.76 1.75 10.97
N GLU A 105 13.06 0.77 10.41
CA GLU A 105 12.95 -0.57 10.99
C GLU A 105 14.31 -1.30 11.01
N GLU A 106 15.10 -1.19 9.93
CA GLU A 106 16.44 -1.77 9.87
C GLU A 106 17.38 -1.09 10.87
N ALA A 107 17.32 0.24 11.00
CA ALA A 107 18.10 0.99 11.98
C ALA A 107 17.74 0.56 13.42
N LYS A 108 16.45 0.40 13.73
CA LYS A 108 16.00 -0.12 15.03
C LYS A 108 16.50 -1.55 15.27
N LYS A 109 16.48 -2.41 14.24
CA LYS A 109 16.98 -3.80 14.35
C LYS A 109 18.50 -3.84 14.62
N LYS A 110 19.27 -2.95 13.99
CA LYS A 110 20.72 -2.79 14.25
C LYS A 110 20.98 -2.28 15.67
N GLU A 111 20.18 -1.34 16.18
CA GLU A 111 20.30 -0.84 17.55
C GLU A 111 19.98 -1.92 18.60
N VAL A 112 18.94 -2.73 18.38
CA VAL A 112 18.61 -3.88 19.23
C VAL A 112 19.74 -4.90 19.24
N GLN A 113 20.31 -5.23 18.07
CA GLN A 113 21.46 -6.14 17.99
C GLN A 113 22.69 -5.58 18.71
N LEU A 114 22.98 -4.29 18.56
CA LEU A 114 24.09 -3.64 19.25
C LEU A 114 23.90 -3.65 20.78
N LYS A 115 22.66 -3.55 21.26
CA LYS A 115 22.33 -3.66 22.70
C LYS A 115 22.47 -5.10 23.21
N ALA A 116 22.08 -6.10 22.42
CA ALA A 116 22.24 -7.52 22.76
C ALA A 116 23.73 -7.90 22.90
N VAL A 117 24.57 -7.52 21.92
CA VAL A 117 26.03 -7.76 21.97
C VAL A 117 26.67 -7.14 23.22
N LYS A 118 26.18 -5.97 23.66
CA LYS A 118 26.66 -5.31 24.89
C LYS A 118 26.17 -5.96 26.17
N ALA A 119 24.97 -6.56 26.18
CA ALA A 119 24.40 -7.24 27.34
C ALA A 119 25.09 -8.59 27.61
N ASP A 120 25.56 -9.27 26.56
CA ASP A 120 26.27 -10.55 26.66
C ASP A 120 27.76 -10.40 27.03
N GLY A 121 28.24 -9.19 27.33
CA GLY A 121 29.61 -8.94 27.80
C GLY A 121 30.72 -9.24 26.77
N LYS A 122 30.37 -9.43 25.49
CA LYS A 122 31.34 -9.71 24.43
C LYS A 122 31.86 -8.39 23.85
N SER A 123 33.14 -8.07 24.08
CA SER A 123 33.79 -6.92 23.45
C SER A 123 33.85 -7.13 21.93
N ALA A 124 33.64 -6.05 21.16
CA ALA A 124 33.63 -6.07 19.68
C ALA A 124 35.01 -6.31 19.04
N GLU A 125 35.98 -6.85 19.79
CA GLU A 125 37.37 -7.06 19.40
C GLU A 125 37.75 -8.55 19.38
N GLU A 126 36.81 -9.44 19.10
CA GLU A 126 37.09 -10.86 18.85
C GLU A 126 36.32 -11.36 17.61
N VAL A 127 36.47 -10.64 16.49
CA VAL A 127 36.02 -11.10 15.15
C VAL A 127 37.10 -10.88 14.08
N LYS A 128 38.30 -10.40 14.45
CA LYS A 128 39.44 -10.23 13.53
C LYS A 128 40.61 -11.15 13.86
N ASP A 129 40.34 -12.39 14.24
CA ASP A 129 41.36 -13.42 14.12
C ASP A 129 40.69 -14.78 14.11
N ASN A 130 40.23 -15.22 12.92
CA ASN A 130 40.11 -16.63 12.56
C ASN A 130 39.81 -16.73 11.07
N GLY A 131 40.88 -16.55 10.29
CA GLY A 131 41.12 -17.40 9.13
C GLY A 131 40.47 -16.98 7.83
N ALA A 132 41.19 -16.20 7.04
CA ALA A 132 41.28 -16.51 5.62
C ALA A 132 41.92 -17.90 5.46
N ILE A 133 41.22 -18.87 4.85
CA ILE A 133 41.79 -19.81 3.88
C ILE A 133 40.70 -20.67 3.20
N TYR A 134 40.68 -20.55 1.86
CA TYR A 134 39.93 -21.22 0.78
C TYR A 134 38.42 -20.97 0.66
#